data_AF-A0AAN8IMS8-F1
#
_entry.id   AF-A0AAN8IMS8-F1
#
_cell.length_a   1.000
_cell.length_b   1.000
_cell.length_c   1.000
_cell.angle_alpha   90.00
_cell.angle_beta   90.00
_cell.angle_gamma   90.00
#
_symmetry.space_group_name_H-M   'P 1'
#
loop_
_entity.id
_entity.type
_entity.pdbx_description
1 polymer ?
#
loop_
_entity_poly.entity_id
_entity_poly.type
_entity_poly.pdbx_seq_one_letter_code
_entity_poly.pdbx_strand_id
1 'polypeptide(L)'
;MSYWPAYDSPQWTATSYAPSESPSSMGDVNQLGGFFVNGRPLPMALRVRIIELHHSGIRPCDISRQLRISHGCVSKILSRYVEKGSIEPGTIGGSKPRVTTPKVVEYIRLLKYSDPGIFSWEIRDRLVNDGICNKDSVPSVSSISRILRSKTPKGLGSFQFLPYPRCPQSEHLALQMHYNQQNINFSEFS
;
A
#
# COMPACT_ATOMS: atom_id res chain seq x y z
N MET A 1 67.71 13.45 2.96
CA MET A 1 66.62 13.91 2.08
C MET A 1 65.82 12.68 1.69
N SER A 2 64.62 12.39 2.19
CA SER A 2 63.65 13.17 2.95
C SER A 2 62.75 12.13 3.63
N TYR A 3 62.87 11.91 4.94
CA TYR A 3 61.90 12.36 5.96
C TYR A 3 60.45 12.41 5.47
N TRP A 4 59.65 11.40 5.82
CA TRP A 4 58.20 11.53 5.91
C TRP A 4 57.87 12.14 7.27
N PRO A 5 57.13 13.27 7.35
CA PRO A 5 56.74 13.84 8.62
C PRO A 5 55.70 12.94 9.29
N ALA A 6 55.93 12.65 10.57
CA ALA A 6 54.98 11.98 11.46
C ALA A 6 53.66 12.75 11.43
N TYR A 7 52.59 12.07 11.01
CA TYR A 7 51.25 12.60 11.12
C TYR A 7 50.89 12.61 12.61
N ASP A 8 50.81 13.81 13.18
CA ASP A 8 50.29 14.03 14.52
C ASP A 8 48.89 13.42 14.58
N SER A 9 48.75 12.40 15.43
CA SER A 9 47.45 11.79 15.68
C SER A 9 46.56 12.84 16.36
N PRO A 10 45.41 13.23 15.80
CA PRO A 10 44.47 14.05 16.53
C PRO A 10 44.02 13.24 17.74
N GLN A 11 44.36 13.73 18.94
CA GLN A 11 43.70 13.32 20.17
C GLN A 11 42.24 13.73 20.03
N TRP A 12 41.40 12.83 19.49
CA TRP A 12 39.97 12.97 19.69
C TRP A 12 39.78 12.80 21.20
N THR A 13 39.63 13.92 21.88
CA THR A 13 39.07 13.92 23.22
C THR A 13 37.75 13.18 23.10
N ALA A 14 37.61 12.11 23.90
CA ALA A 14 36.36 11.41 24.05
C ALA A 14 35.34 12.40 24.61
N THR A 15 34.71 13.16 23.72
CA THR A 15 33.44 13.80 23.98
C THR A 15 32.52 12.63 24.21
N SER A 16 32.25 12.37 25.49
CA SER A 16 31.20 11.50 25.97
C SER A 16 29.99 11.68 25.07
N TYR A 17 29.74 10.70 24.20
CA TYR A 17 28.42 10.45 23.65
C TYR A 17 27.53 10.13 24.84
N ALA A 18 27.07 11.16 25.53
CA ALA A 18 25.82 11.07 26.26
C ALA A 18 24.77 10.94 25.15
N PRO A 19 24.07 9.80 25.03
CA PRO A 19 22.86 9.82 24.25
C PRO A 19 21.96 10.85 24.93
N SER A 20 21.68 11.95 24.24
CA SER A 20 20.55 12.79 24.58
C SER A 20 19.31 11.93 24.37
N GLU A 21 18.97 11.10 25.36
CA GLU A 21 17.63 10.59 25.51
C GLU A 21 16.73 11.81 25.69
N SER A 22 16.17 12.30 24.58
CA SER A 22 15.02 13.17 24.65
C SER A 22 13.96 12.44 25.48
N PRO A 23 13.46 12.99 26.60
CA PRO A 23 12.52 12.33 27.49
C PRO A 23 11.09 12.25 26.89
N SER A 24 10.95 12.18 25.57
CA SER A 24 9.68 12.03 24.85
C SER A 24 9.20 10.58 24.78
N SER A 25 9.62 9.73 25.74
CA SER A 25 9.03 8.42 26.01
C SER A 25 8.35 8.36 27.39
N MET A 26 8.21 9.48 28.11
CA MET A 26 7.26 9.58 29.21
C MET A 26 5.90 9.94 28.60
N GLY A 27 5.01 8.94 28.52
CA GLY A 27 3.64 9.17 28.10
C GLY A 27 2.93 10.17 28.99
N ASP A 28 1.90 10.78 28.42
CA ASP A 28 1.10 11.81 29.04
C ASP A 28 0.08 11.19 30.00
N VAL A 29 -0.39 11.99 30.95
CA VAL A 29 -1.44 11.61 31.89
C VAL A 29 -2.72 12.35 31.52
N ASN A 30 -3.81 11.60 31.33
CA ASN A 30 -5.12 12.18 31.03
C ASN A 30 -5.80 12.77 32.29
N GLN A 31 -6.95 13.41 32.14
CA GLN A 31 -7.71 14.02 33.25
C GLN A 31 -8.22 13.01 34.30
N LEU A 32 -8.29 11.73 33.95
CA LEU A 32 -8.65 10.63 34.85
C LEU A 32 -7.42 10.05 35.57
N GLY A 33 -6.23 10.59 35.29
CA GLY A 33 -4.95 10.14 35.83
C GLY A 33 -4.40 8.87 35.19
N GLY A 34 -4.90 8.47 34.02
CA GLY A 34 -4.40 7.33 33.26
C GLY A 34 -3.33 7.71 32.23
N PHE A 35 -2.35 6.83 32.06
CA PHE A 35 -1.22 7.02 31.16
C PHE A 35 -1.59 6.73 29.70
N PHE A 36 -1.14 7.57 28.77
CA PHE A 36 -1.32 7.36 27.33
C PHE A 36 -0.15 7.92 26.54
N VAL A 37 0.00 7.47 25.29
CA VAL A 37 1.01 8.00 24.37
C VAL A 37 0.29 8.55 23.15
N ASN A 38 0.46 9.85 22.90
CA ASN A 38 -0.13 10.52 21.74
C ASN A 38 0.28 9.83 20.43
N GLY A 39 -0.71 9.58 19.57
CA GLY A 39 -0.52 8.91 18.27
C GLY A 39 -0.33 7.38 18.33
N ARG A 40 -0.29 6.77 19.52
CA ARG A 40 -0.19 5.31 19.67
C ARG A 40 -1.52 4.69 20.13
N PRO A 41 -1.84 3.46 19.67
CA PRO A 41 -3.04 2.77 20.12
C PRO A 41 -2.94 2.43 21.61
N LEU A 42 -4.09 2.38 22.29
CA LEU A 42 -4.18 1.91 23.68
C LEU A 42 -3.56 0.49 23.80
N PRO A 43 -2.75 0.20 24.84
CA PRO A 43 -2.16 -1.12 25.04
C PRO A 43 -3.19 -2.25 24.97
N MET A 44 -2.81 -3.37 24.35
CA MET A 44 -3.74 -4.49 24.08
C MET A 44 -4.41 -5.02 25.36
N ALA A 45 -3.64 -5.15 26.45
CA ALA A 45 -4.15 -5.60 27.73
C ALA A 45 -5.35 -4.76 28.23
N LEU A 46 -5.27 -3.43 28.08
CA LEU A 46 -6.37 -2.54 28.47
C LEU A 46 -7.56 -2.65 27.51
N ARG A 47 -7.33 -2.88 26.22
CA ARG A 47 -8.40 -3.10 25.24
C ARG A 47 -9.18 -4.36 25.55
N VAL A 48 -8.50 -5.46 25.87
CA VAL A 48 -9.13 -6.71 26.32
C VAL A 48 -9.90 -6.47 27.62
N ARG A 49 -9.29 -5.79 28.59
CA ARG A 49 -9.94 -5.50 29.87
C ARG A 49 -11.23 -4.70 29.74
N ILE A 50 -11.29 -3.75 28.79
CA ILE A 50 -12.52 -3.00 28.49
C ILE A 50 -13.66 -3.95 28.06
N ILE A 51 -13.37 -4.92 27.18
CA ILE A 51 -14.37 -5.88 26.69
C ILE A 51 -14.82 -6.81 27.82
N GLU A 52 -13.89 -7.33 28.62
CA GLU A 52 -14.20 -8.18 29.78
C GLU A 52 -15.16 -7.52 30.77
N LEU A 53 -14.87 -6.27 31.16
CA LEU A 53 -15.70 -5.54 32.11
C LEU A 53 -17.09 -5.25 31.54
N HIS A 54 -17.18 -4.95 30.23
CA HIS A 54 -18.45 -4.74 29.56
C HIS A 54 -19.29 -6.02 29.49
N HIS A 55 -18.68 -7.18 29.16
CA HIS A 55 -19.36 -8.47 29.21
C HIS A 55 -19.80 -8.86 30.62
N SER A 56 -19.10 -8.38 31.64
CA SER A 56 -19.48 -8.54 33.06
C SER A 56 -20.63 -7.62 33.48
N GLY A 57 -21.23 -6.86 32.55
CA GLY A 57 -22.36 -5.97 32.80
C GLY A 57 -22.00 -4.60 33.38
N ILE A 58 -20.72 -4.24 33.42
CA ILE A 58 -20.28 -2.94 33.96
C ILE A 58 -20.54 -1.85 32.92
N ARG A 59 -21.09 -0.72 33.37
CA ARG A 59 -21.44 0.40 32.49
C ARG A 59 -20.17 1.04 31.91
N PRO A 60 -20.17 1.50 30.65
CA PRO A 60 -18.99 2.12 30.02
C PRO A 60 -18.39 3.31 30.79
N CYS A 61 -19.24 4.07 31.50
CA CYS A 61 -18.79 5.17 32.34
C CYS A 61 -18.00 4.70 33.57
N ASP A 62 -18.38 3.57 34.17
CA ASP A 62 -17.66 2.96 35.28
C ASP A 62 -16.34 2.34 34.81
N ILE A 63 -16.35 1.68 33.65
CA ILE A 63 -15.13 1.14 33.01
C ILE A 63 -14.11 2.27 32.78
N SER A 64 -14.56 3.41 32.25
CA SER A 64 -13.74 4.60 32.01
C SER A 64 -13.06 5.11 33.28
N ARG A 65 -13.80 5.18 34.39
CA ARG A 65 -13.27 5.59 35.70
C ARG A 65 -12.30 4.57 36.28
N GLN A 66 -12.66 3.28 36.27
CA GLN A 66 -11.85 2.21 36.84
C GLN A 66 -10.50 2.04 36.13
N LEU A 67 -10.51 2.06 34.80
CA LEU A 67 -9.29 1.89 34.00
C LEU A 67 -8.56 3.23 33.75
N ARG A 68 -9.14 4.35 34.19
CA ARG A 68 -8.62 5.72 33.99
C ARG A 68 -8.41 6.03 32.50
N ILE A 69 -9.32 5.58 31.64
CA ILE A 69 -9.30 5.78 30.19
C ILE A 69 -10.43 6.71 29.79
N SER A 70 -10.24 7.58 28.80
CA SER A 70 -11.31 8.48 28.34
C SER A 70 -12.54 7.72 27.85
N HIS A 71 -13.73 8.22 28.20
CA HIS A 71 -15.00 7.62 27.81
C HIS A 71 -15.11 7.40 26.29
N GLY A 72 -14.64 8.37 25.49
CA GLY A 72 -14.63 8.25 24.03
C GLY A 72 -13.75 7.11 23.51
N CYS A 73 -12.65 6.78 24.18
CA CYS A 73 -11.81 5.63 23.83
C CYS A 73 -12.52 4.31 24.15
N VAL A 74 -13.12 4.20 25.34
CA VAL A 74 -13.92 3.03 25.76
C VAL A 74 -15.06 2.78 24.77
N SER A 75 -15.85 3.81 24.45
CA SER A 75 -16.96 3.72 23.49
C SER A 75 -16.48 3.26 22.10
N LYS A 76 -15.39 3.85 21.59
CA LYS A 76 -14.83 3.48 20.27
C LYS A 76 -14.34 2.03 20.20
N ILE A 77 -13.81 1.50 21.30
CA ILE A 77 -13.39 0.09 21.39
C ILE A 77 -14.60 -0.83 21.39
N LEU A 78 -15.61 -0.53 22.21
CA LEU A 78 -16.84 -1.31 22.30
C LEU A 78 -17.61 -1.33 20.97
N SER A 79 -17.79 -0.17 20.32
CA SER A 79 -18.46 -0.09 19.02
C SER A 79 -17.74 -0.93 17.97
N ARG A 80 -16.41 -0.85 17.88
CA ARG A 80 -15.64 -1.68 16.94
C ARG A 80 -15.77 -3.17 17.23
N TYR A 81 -15.78 -3.54 18.51
CA TYR A 81 -15.92 -4.93 18.92
C TYR A 81 -17.28 -5.50 18.49
N VAL A 82 -18.37 -4.73 18.66
CA VAL A 82 -19.71 -5.12 18.21
C VAL A 82 -19.80 -5.16 16.68
N GLU A 83 -19.22 -4.20 15.96
CA GLU A 83 -19.31 -4.10 14.50
C GLU A 83 -18.45 -5.13 13.75
N LYS A 84 -17.22 -5.39 14.22
CA LYS A 84 -16.21 -6.16 13.49
C LYS A 84 -15.71 -7.40 14.24
N GLY A 85 -16.06 -7.57 15.51
CA GLY A 85 -15.53 -8.64 16.35
C GLY A 85 -14.03 -8.53 16.65
N SER A 86 -13.39 -7.38 16.38
CA SER A 86 -11.94 -7.23 16.49
C SER A 86 -11.54 -6.27 17.61
N ILE A 87 -10.65 -6.74 18.47
CA ILE A 87 -10.01 -5.95 19.54
C ILE A 87 -8.77 -5.23 19.00
N GLU A 88 -8.25 -5.59 17.83
CA GLU A 88 -7.04 -4.98 17.28
C GLU A 88 -7.24 -3.47 16.99
N PRO A 89 -6.20 -2.64 17.24
CA PRO A 89 -6.21 -1.29 16.73
C PRO A 89 -6.30 -1.32 15.19
N GLY A 90 -6.92 -0.30 14.60
CA GLY A 90 -6.92 -0.21 13.14
C GLY A 90 -5.49 0.05 12.67
N THR A 91 -5.16 -0.37 11.47
CA THR A 91 -3.85 -0.07 10.87
C THR A 91 -3.64 1.44 10.87
N ILE A 92 -2.72 1.91 11.72
CA ILE A 92 -2.33 3.32 11.80
C ILE A 92 -1.19 3.49 10.81
N GLY A 93 -1.44 4.28 9.77
CA GLY A 93 -0.44 4.60 8.75
C GLY A 93 -0.63 3.82 7.45
N GLY A 94 -0.24 4.48 6.37
CA GLY A 94 -0.40 4.04 5.00
C GLY A 94 -0.87 5.20 4.13
N SER A 95 -0.08 5.57 3.12
CA SER A 95 -0.59 6.44 2.07
C SER A 95 -1.44 5.60 1.12
N LYS A 96 -2.62 6.11 0.75
CA LYS A 96 -3.36 5.54 -0.37
C LYS A 96 -2.45 5.68 -1.60
N PRO A 97 -2.18 4.60 -2.36
CA PRO A 97 -1.33 4.71 -3.55
C PRO A 97 -2.01 5.66 -4.54
N ARG A 98 -1.40 6.81 -4.79
CA ARG A 98 -1.96 7.86 -5.68
C ARG A 98 -1.89 7.47 -7.15
N VAL A 99 -0.86 6.71 -7.53
CA VAL A 99 -0.52 6.39 -8.93
C VAL A 99 -0.57 4.87 -9.19
N THR A 100 -0.35 4.06 -8.15
CA THR A 100 -0.32 2.59 -8.24
C THR A 100 -1.71 2.01 -7.96
N THR A 101 -2.65 2.25 -8.87
CA THR A 101 -3.97 1.63 -8.79
C THR A 101 -3.87 0.12 -9.05
N PRO A 102 -4.78 -0.72 -8.51
CA PRO A 102 -4.78 -2.16 -8.74
C PRO A 102 -4.79 -2.53 -10.23
N LYS A 103 -5.56 -1.79 -11.05
CA LYS A 103 -5.63 -1.96 -12.51
C LYS A 103 -4.26 -1.81 -13.19
N VAL A 104 -3.49 -0.79 -12.81
CA VAL A 104 -2.14 -0.56 -13.35
C VAL A 104 -1.19 -1.67 -12.95
N VAL A 105 -1.25 -2.13 -11.69
CA VAL A 105 -0.40 -3.23 -11.19
C VAL A 105 -0.68 -4.53 -11.94
N GLU A 106 -1.95 -4.85 -12.16
CA GLU A 106 -2.36 -6.04 -12.90
C GLU A 106 -1.86 -6.00 -14.35
N TYR A 107 -2.03 -4.85 -15.03
CA TYR A 107 -1.55 -4.69 -16.40
C TYR A 107 -0.02 -4.79 -16.52
N ILE A 108 0.74 -4.20 -15.58
CA ILE A 108 2.21 -4.34 -15.53
C ILE A 108 2.61 -5.81 -15.44
N ARG A 109 1.92 -6.60 -14.61
CA ARG A 109 2.19 -8.04 -14.46
C ARG A 109 1.84 -8.82 -15.71
N LEU A 110 0.72 -8.48 -16.37
CA LEU A 110 0.33 -9.09 -17.63
C LEU A 110 1.37 -8.86 -18.72
N LEU A 111 1.84 -7.63 -18.90
CA LEU A 111 2.91 -7.32 -19.86
C LEU A 111 4.19 -8.11 -19.60
N LYS A 112 4.60 -8.20 -18.32
CA LYS A 112 5.80 -8.96 -17.94
C LYS A 112 5.63 -10.47 -18.07
N TYR A 113 4.41 -10.98 -17.94
CA TYR A 113 4.09 -12.39 -18.14
C TYR A 113 4.11 -12.75 -19.63
N SER A 114 3.48 -11.93 -20.48
CA SER A 114 3.45 -12.13 -21.93
C SER A 114 4.82 -11.97 -22.58
N ASP A 115 5.64 -11.06 -22.07
CA ASP A 115 7.01 -10.83 -22.53
C ASP A 115 7.95 -10.67 -21.33
N PRO A 116 8.64 -11.75 -20.90
CA PRO A 116 9.60 -11.69 -19.81
C PRO A 116 10.81 -10.79 -20.10
N GLY A 117 11.11 -10.50 -21.37
CA GLY A 117 12.21 -9.63 -21.80
C GLY A 117 11.91 -8.15 -21.64
N ILE A 118 10.63 -7.77 -21.55
CA ILE A 118 10.20 -6.36 -21.54
C ILE A 118 10.83 -5.58 -20.37
N PHE A 119 11.40 -4.43 -20.70
CA PHE A 119 12.03 -3.52 -19.75
C PHE A 119 11.01 -2.61 -19.07
N SER A 120 11.34 -2.13 -17.87
CA SER A 120 10.45 -1.27 -17.08
C SER A 120 10.07 0.05 -17.78
N TRP A 121 10.92 0.57 -18.68
CA TRP A 121 10.60 1.76 -19.48
C TRP A 121 9.63 1.43 -20.62
N GLU A 122 9.76 0.28 -21.26
CA GLU A 122 8.82 -0.18 -22.30
C GLU A 122 7.43 -0.43 -21.72
N ILE A 123 7.36 -1.00 -20.51
CA ILE A 123 6.11 -1.13 -19.75
C ILE A 123 5.47 0.24 -19.50
N ARG A 124 6.28 1.26 -19.16
CA ARG A 124 5.79 2.62 -18.94
C ARG A 124 5.18 3.21 -20.21
N ASP A 125 5.83 3.02 -21.35
CA ASP A 125 5.34 3.55 -22.64
C ASP A 125 4.07 2.84 -23.09
N ARG A 126 4.00 1.51 -22.92
CA ARG A 126 2.76 0.74 -23.17
C ARG A 126 1.61 1.16 -22.27
N LEU A 127 1.86 1.44 -20.99
CA LEU A 127 0.81 1.95 -20.09
C LEU A 127 0.15 3.25 -20.58
N VAL A 128 0.91 4.12 -21.25
CA VAL A 128 0.41 5.36 -21.83
C VAL A 128 -0.26 5.10 -23.19
N ASN A 129 0.38 4.30 -24.05
CA ASN A 129 -0.12 4.00 -25.39
C ASN A 129 -1.44 3.21 -25.37
N ASP A 130 -1.59 2.28 -24.42
CA ASP A 130 -2.78 1.45 -24.24
C ASP A 130 -3.89 2.18 -23.44
N GLY A 131 -3.67 3.45 -23.09
CA GLY A 131 -4.65 4.29 -22.38
C GLY A 131 -4.92 3.87 -20.94
N ILE A 132 -4.05 3.06 -20.33
CA ILE A 132 -4.20 2.61 -18.95
C ILE A 132 -3.83 3.73 -17.96
N CYS A 133 -2.82 4.53 -18.29
CA CYS A 133 -2.35 5.69 -17.54
C CYS A 133 -2.28 6.94 -18.44
N ASN A 134 -2.54 8.11 -17.87
CA ASN A 134 -2.24 9.40 -18.49
C ASN A 134 -0.76 9.76 -18.22
N LYS A 135 -0.21 10.74 -18.96
CA LYS A 135 1.20 11.19 -18.76
C LYS A 135 1.50 11.60 -17.32
N ASP A 136 0.52 12.15 -16.60
CA ASP A 136 0.68 12.58 -15.20
C ASP A 136 0.37 11.48 -14.16
N SER A 137 -0.26 10.39 -14.59
CA SER A 137 -0.64 9.25 -13.73
C SER A 137 0.11 7.96 -14.04
N VAL A 138 1.13 8.03 -14.90
CA VAL A 138 1.99 6.89 -15.20
C VAL A 138 3.00 6.69 -14.06
N PRO A 139 3.17 5.47 -13.52
CA PRO A 139 4.18 5.21 -12.51
C PRO A 139 5.59 5.40 -13.10
N SER A 140 6.53 5.84 -12.25
CA SER A 140 7.94 5.92 -12.64
C SER A 140 8.52 4.53 -12.92
N VAL A 141 9.61 4.48 -13.70
CA VAL A 141 10.34 3.25 -14.02
C VAL A 141 10.79 2.50 -12.75
N SER A 142 11.18 3.26 -11.71
CA SER A 142 11.54 2.70 -10.40
C SER A 142 10.32 2.07 -9.68
N SER A 143 9.17 2.74 -9.71
CA SER A 143 7.92 2.21 -9.16
C SER A 143 7.48 0.92 -9.86
N ILE A 144 7.55 0.87 -11.20
CA ILE A 144 7.29 -0.34 -12.00
C ILE A 144 8.21 -1.48 -11.55
N SER A 145 9.51 -1.19 -11.44
CA SER A 145 10.51 -2.18 -11.02
C SER A 145 10.26 -2.68 -9.60
N ARG A 146 9.78 -1.83 -8.69
CA ARG A 146 9.36 -2.22 -7.33
C ARG A 146 8.14 -3.14 -7.38
N ILE A 147 7.13 -2.80 -8.19
CA ILE A 147 5.90 -3.61 -8.36
C ILE A 147 6.25 -5.02 -8.87
N LEU A 148 7.18 -5.13 -9.83
CA LEU A 148 7.63 -6.41 -10.38
C LEU A 148 8.40 -7.26 -9.36
N ARG A 149 9.15 -6.64 -8.43
CA ARG A 149 9.86 -7.34 -7.36
C ARG A 149 8.99 -7.68 -6.16
N SER A 150 7.96 -6.89 -5.89
CA SER A 150 7.03 -7.15 -4.79
C SER A 150 6.18 -8.39 -5.11
N LYS A 151 6.54 -9.53 -4.49
CA LYS A 151 5.70 -10.73 -4.49
C LYS A 151 4.34 -10.33 -3.90
N THR A 152 3.25 -10.65 -4.60
CA THR A 152 1.88 -10.49 -4.09
C THR A 152 1.84 -11.04 -2.67
N PRO A 153 1.29 -10.32 -1.68
CA PRO A 153 1.18 -10.85 -0.33
C PRO A 153 0.47 -12.21 -0.39
N LYS A 154 1.14 -13.24 0.13
CA LYS A 154 0.60 -14.59 0.27
C LYS A 154 -0.56 -14.50 1.27
N GLY A 155 -1.79 -14.40 0.77
CA GLY A 155 -2.96 -14.23 1.63
C GLY A 155 -4.29 -14.06 0.91
N LEU A 156 -4.30 -13.87 -0.42
CA LEU A 156 -5.52 -13.95 -1.21
C LEU A 156 -5.26 -14.94 -2.34
N GLY A 157 -6.00 -16.06 -2.30
CA GLY A 157 -5.87 -17.16 -3.24
C GLY A 157 -5.89 -16.68 -4.69
N SER A 158 -5.17 -17.43 -5.52
CA SER A 158 -5.40 -17.58 -6.96
C SER A 158 -6.53 -16.71 -7.52
N PHE A 159 -6.24 -15.45 -7.86
CA PHE A 159 -6.99 -14.81 -8.91
C PHE A 159 -6.61 -15.58 -10.17
N GLN A 160 -7.50 -16.49 -10.55
CA GLN A 160 -7.56 -17.06 -11.87
C GLN A 160 -7.31 -15.90 -12.83
N PHE A 161 -6.24 -16.01 -13.62
CA PHE A 161 -6.09 -15.26 -14.85
C PHE A 161 -7.30 -15.65 -15.71
N LEU A 162 -8.42 -14.95 -15.54
CA LEU A 162 -9.49 -14.99 -16.53
C LEU A 162 -8.85 -14.39 -17.79
N PRO A 163 -8.77 -15.13 -18.90
CA PRO A 163 -8.37 -14.53 -20.15
C PRO A 163 -9.50 -13.58 -20.53
N TYR A 164 -9.31 -12.29 -20.27
CA TYR A 164 -10.12 -11.30 -20.97
C TYR A 164 -9.95 -11.53 -22.47
N PRO A 165 -11.05 -11.42 -23.25
CA PRO A 165 -11.08 -11.86 -24.62
C PRO A 165 -10.00 -11.14 -25.40
N ARG A 166 -9.19 -11.95 -26.09
CA ARG A 166 -8.22 -11.54 -27.10
C ARG A 166 -8.88 -10.45 -27.96
N CYS A 167 -8.33 -9.23 -27.97
CA CYS A 167 -8.71 -8.21 -28.94
C CYS A 167 -8.75 -8.87 -30.33
N PRO A 168 -9.85 -8.79 -31.10
CA PRO A 168 -9.87 -9.32 -32.45
C PRO A 168 -9.03 -8.39 -33.34
N GLN A 169 -7.74 -8.66 -33.42
CA GLN A 169 -6.82 -7.99 -34.34
C GLN A 169 -6.96 -8.55 -35.77
N SER A 170 -8.20 -8.75 -36.26
CA SER A 170 -8.46 -9.31 -37.59
C SER A 170 -9.64 -8.72 -38.37
N GLU A 171 -10.33 -7.68 -37.88
CA GLU A 171 -11.46 -7.10 -38.62
C GLU A 171 -11.08 -6.19 -39.79
N HIS A 172 -9.80 -5.81 -39.94
CA HIS A 172 -9.40 -5.00 -41.10
C HIS A 172 -9.30 -5.83 -42.39
N LEU A 173 -9.00 -7.14 -42.30
CA LEU A 173 -8.87 -8.00 -43.50
C LEU A 173 -10.24 -8.50 -43.99
N ALA A 174 -11.22 -8.67 -43.11
CA ALA A 174 -12.57 -9.11 -43.48
C ALA A 174 -13.36 -8.03 -44.25
N LEU A 175 -13.17 -6.75 -43.89
CA LEU A 175 -13.80 -5.63 -44.58
C LEU A 175 -13.20 -5.38 -45.98
N GLN A 176 -11.94 -5.74 -46.19
CA GLN A 176 -11.26 -5.55 -47.48
C GLN A 176 -11.61 -6.65 -48.50
N MET A 177 -12.00 -7.85 -48.04
CA MET A 177 -12.55 -8.89 -48.91
C MET A 177 -13.98 -8.61 -49.35
N HIS A 178 -14.83 -8.05 -48.48
CA HIS A 178 -16.21 -7.68 -48.85
C HIS A 178 -16.26 -6.47 -49.81
N TYR A 179 -15.33 -5.52 -49.69
CA TYR A 179 -15.24 -4.37 -50.60
C TYR A 179 -14.75 -4.75 -52.01
N ASN A 180 -13.91 -5.80 -52.13
CA ASN A 180 -13.45 -6.29 -53.43
C ASN A 180 -14.42 -7.28 -54.11
N GLN A 181 -15.31 -7.94 -53.35
CA GLN A 181 -16.33 -8.82 -53.94
C GLN A 181 -17.47 -8.04 -54.63
N GLN A 182 -17.72 -6.79 -54.22
CA GLN A 182 -18.74 -5.91 -54.82
C GLN A 182 -18.28 -5.26 -56.14
N ASN A 183 -17.00 -5.37 -56.51
CA ASN A 183 -16.44 -4.79 -57.76
C ASN A 183 -16.12 -5.81 -58.85
N ILE A 184 -16.50 -7.09 -58.69
CA ILE A 184 -16.37 -8.13 -59.76
C ILE A 184 -17.74 -8.52 -60.36
N ASN A 185 -18.85 -7.99 -59.87
CA ASN A 185 -20.20 -8.28 -60.42
C ASN A 185 -20.81 -7.11 -61.22
N PHE A 186 -19.99 -6.26 -61.86
CA PHE A 186 -20.49 -5.20 -62.76
C PHE A 186 -19.79 -5.16 -64.12
N SER A 187 -19.29 -6.32 -64.60
CA SER A 187 -18.79 -6.46 -65.98
C SER A 187 -19.31 -7.69 -66.72
N GLU A 188 -20.41 -8.30 -66.26
CA GLU A 188 -21.17 -9.29 -67.05
C GLU A 188 -22.66 -8.98 -66.92
N PHE A 189 -23.11 -7.95 -67.61
CA PHE A 189 -24.33 -7.95 -68.45
C PHE A 189 -24.35 -6.61 -69.19
N SER A 190 -24.55 -6.70 -70.51
CA SER A 190 -24.50 -5.66 -71.56
C SER A 190 -25.05 -4.29 -71.22
#